data_AF-A0AA40KEE8-F1
#
_entry.id   AF-A0AA40KEE8-F1
#
_cell.length_a   1.000
_cell.length_b   1.000
_cell.length_c   1.000
_cell.angle_alpha   90.00
_cell.angle_beta   90.00
_cell.angle_gamma   90.00
#
_symmetry.space_group_name_H-M   'P 1'
#
loop_
_entity.id
_entity.type
_entity.pdbx_description
1 polymer ?
#
loop_
_entity_poly.entity_id
_entity_poly.type
_entity_poly.pdbx_seq_one_letter_code
_entity_poly.pdbx_strand_id
1 'polypeptide(L)'
;MSRCESRSIVHLRERLYGRSVPFSASLDNAETTIAPRPCQPSPCGANAICREQKGLSFCTCSPEYIGNPYEGCRPECTRSSDCPSHLACNQI
;
A
#
# COMPACT_ATOMS: atom_id res chain seq x y z
N MET A 1 1.20 -2.17 -7.22
CA MET A 1 -0.07 -1.44 -7.08
C MET A 1 -1.18 -2.41 -7.41
N SER A 2 -2.06 -2.74 -6.47
CA SER A 2 -3.05 -3.82 -6.67
C SER A 2 -4.46 -3.28 -6.92
N ARG A 3 -5.11 -3.76 -7.99
CA ARG A 3 -6.47 -3.35 -8.40
C ARG A 3 -7.34 -4.54 -8.77
N CYS A 4 -8.67 -4.39 -8.64
CA CYS A 4 -9.59 -5.45 -9.03
C CYS A 4 -9.69 -5.53 -10.56
N GLU A 5 -9.16 -6.59 -11.16
CA GLU A 5 -9.19 -6.84 -12.61
C GLU A 5 -9.96 -8.13 -12.91
N SER A 6 -10.36 -8.34 -14.17
CA SER A 6 -11.10 -9.53 -14.58
C SER A 6 -10.34 -10.80 -14.20
N ARG A 7 -11.00 -11.69 -13.43
CA ARG A 7 -10.35 -12.89 -12.86
C ARG A 7 -9.71 -13.78 -13.92
N SER A 8 -10.26 -13.80 -15.13
CA SER A 8 -9.70 -14.49 -16.30
C SER A 8 -8.34 -13.92 -16.75
N ILE A 9 -8.14 -12.60 -16.65
CA ILE A 9 -6.88 -11.93 -17.00
C ILE A 9 -5.84 -12.17 -15.91
N VAL A 10 -6.24 -12.08 -14.64
CA VAL A 10 -5.36 -12.38 -13.49
C VAL A 10 -4.90 -13.82 -13.55
N HIS A 11 -5.80 -14.80 -13.78
CA HIS A 11 -5.42 -16.20 -13.94
C HIS A 11 -4.47 -16.46 -15.13
N LEU A 12 -4.61 -15.71 -16.23
CA LEU A 12 -3.71 -15.84 -17.37
C LEU A 12 -2.30 -15.33 -17.05
N ARG A 13 -2.19 -14.27 -16.23
CA ARG A 13 -0.92 -13.70 -15.75
C ARG A 13 -0.28 -14.57 -14.66
N GLU A 14 -1.05 -15.10 -13.71
CA GLU A 14 -0.54 -15.97 -12.64
C GLU A 14 0.11 -17.26 -13.18
N ARG A 15 -0.39 -17.80 -14.30
CA ARG A 15 0.25 -18.95 -14.98
C ARG A 15 1.64 -18.63 -15.52
N LEU A 16 1.96 -17.36 -15.78
CA LEU A 16 3.27 -16.91 -16.24
C LEU A 16 4.21 -16.53 -15.08
N TYR A 17 3.69 -16.26 -13.87
CA TYR A 17 4.44 -15.76 -12.71
C TYR A 17 4.33 -16.66 -11.46
N GLY A 18 4.00 -17.94 -11.65
CA GLY A 18 3.72 -18.91 -10.60
C GLY A 18 4.95 -19.29 -9.75
N ARG A 19 5.35 -18.43 -8.80
CA ARG A 19 6.18 -18.84 -7.68
C ARG A 19 5.72 -18.17 -6.40
N SER A 20 5.02 -18.96 -5.60
CA SER A 20 4.66 -18.71 -4.21
C SER A 20 5.85 -18.19 -3.40
N VAL A 21 5.67 -17.06 -2.72
CA VAL A 21 6.51 -16.69 -1.58
C VAL A 21 5.69 -16.72 -0.29
N PRO A 22 6.15 -17.46 0.73
CA PRO A 22 5.48 -17.54 2.01
C PRO A 22 5.62 -16.24 2.80
N PHE A 23 4.62 -16.04 3.64
CA PHE A 23 4.40 -14.99 4.63
C PHE A 23 5.60 -14.81 5.60
N SER A 24 5.85 -13.54 5.98
CA SER A 24 6.44 -13.04 7.26
C SER A 24 7.88 -12.51 7.24
N ALA A 25 8.01 -11.19 7.31
CA ALA A 25 9.08 -10.43 7.99
C ALA A 25 8.65 -8.94 8.01
N SER A 26 8.81 -8.09 9.03
CA SER A 26 9.10 -8.17 10.46
C SER A 26 8.62 -6.81 11.03
N LEU A 27 8.25 -6.76 12.31
CA LEU A 27 7.87 -5.54 13.03
C LEU A 27 9.05 -4.55 13.08
N ASP A 28 8.93 -3.37 12.46
CA ASP A 28 9.88 -2.27 12.66
C ASP A 28 9.24 -1.20 13.55
N ASN A 29 9.74 -1.14 14.78
CA ASN A 29 9.41 -0.15 15.79
C ASN A 29 10.19 1.14 15.46
N ALA A 30 9.51 2.13 14.92
CA ALA A 30 10.09 3.44 14.61
C ALA A 30 9.65 4.49 15.63
N GLU A 31 10.26 4.48 16.82
CA GLU A 31 10.25 5.64 17.73
C GLU A 31 11.64 6.29 17.74
N THR A 32 11.78 7.48 17.17
CA THR A 32 12.91 8.39 17.44
C THR A 32 12.48 9.84 17.23
N THR A 33 12.32 10.55 18.34
CA THR A 33 12.14 12.00 18.48
C THR A 33 13.42 12.76 18.07
N ILE A 34 13.32 13.82 17.24
CA ILE A 34 14.04 15.13 17.29
C ILE A 34 13.51 16.04 16.15
N ALA A 35 13.13 17.29 16.48
CA ALA A 35 12.39 18.30 15.69
C ALA A 35 13.16 19.01 14.54
N PRO A 36 12.52 19.86 13.67
CA PRO A 36 11.13 19.94 13.21
C PRO A 36 11.10 19.98 11.66
N ARG A 37 11.39 18.87 11.00
CA ARG A 37 10.93 18.72 9.61
C ARG A 37 9.63 17.93 9.65
N PRO A 38 8.50 18.47 9.16
CA PRO A 38 7.21 17.80 9.23
C PRO A 38 7.22 16.35 8.71
N CYS A 39 8.13 16.05 7.77
CA CYS A 39 8.27 14.73 7.15
C CYS A 39 9.47 13.91 7.65
N GLN A 40 10.18 14.34 8.69
CA GLN A 40 11.39 13.66 9.16
C GLN A 40 11.47 13.66 10.71
N PRO A 41 11.36 12.49 11.36
CA PRO A 41 11.08 11.16 10.79
C PRO A 41 9.68 11.12 10.14
N SER A 42 9.49 10.28 9.13
CA SER A 42 8.22 10.25 8.38
C SER A 42 7.07 9.86 9.32
N PRO A 43 6.11 10.75 9.62
CA PRO A 43 4.94 10.40 10.43
C PRO A 43 3.88 9.63 9.62
N CYS A 44 4.13 9.42 8.33
CA CYS A 44 3.22 8.73 7.43
C CYS A 44 3.52 7.23 7.40
N GLY A 45 2.47 6.42 7.37
CA GLY A 45 2.58 4.96 7.31
C GLY A 45 3.06 4.46 5.94
N ALA A 46 3.15 3.14 5.78
CA ALA A 46 3.58 2.52 4.53
C ALA A 46 2.72 2.96 3.33
N ASN A 47 3.33 3.13 2.15
CA ASN A 47 2.69 3.60 0.91
C ASN A 47 2.06 5.01 0.95
N ALA A 48 2.35 5.80 1.99
CA ALA A 48 1.94 7.19 2.09
C ALA A 48 3.08 8.15 1.71
N ILE A 49 2.72 9.26 1.07
CA ILE A 49 3.61 10.34 0.66
C ILE A 49 3.47 11.47 1.66
N CYS A 50 4.58 11.85 2.28
CA CYS A 50 4.62 13.04 3.13
C CYS A 50 4.81 14.31 2.28
N ARG A 51 3.92 15.29 2.47
CA ARG A 51 3.94 16.59 1.79
C ARG A 51 4.02 17.70 2.84
N GLU A 52 4.96 18.62 2.68
CA GLU A 52 5.10 19.79 3.56
C GLU A 52 4.35 20.97 2.92
N GLN A 53 3.32 21.51 3.58
CA GLN A 53 2.57 22.68 3.11
C GLN A 53 2.38 23.69 4.25
N LYS A 54 2.84 24.93 4.05
CA LYS A 54 2.73 26.03 5.04
C LYS A 54 3.31 25.69 6.43
N GLY A 55 4.40 24.92 6.48
CA GLY A 55 5.03 24.51 7.75
C GLY A 55 4.34 23.34 8.46
N LEU A 56 3.33 22.72 7.83
CA LEU A 56 2.64 21.53 8.33
C LEU A 56 2.93 20.32 7.43
N SER A 57 3.02 19.13 8.02
CA SER A 57 3.05 17.86 7.29
C SER A 57 1.64 17.39 6.99
N PHE A 58 1.44 16.98 5.76
CA PHE A 58 0.26 16.24 5.34
C PHE A 58 0.71 14.90 4.79
N CYS A 59 0.14 13.83 5.35
CA CYS A 59 0.27 12.51 4.79
C CYS A 59 -0.84 12.30 3.76
N THR A 60 -0.48 11.88 2.56
CA THR A 60 -1.45 11.57 1.50
C THR A 60 -1.10 10.22 0.91
N CYS A 61 -2.10 9.37 0.67
CA CYS A 61 -1.84 8.10 0.01
C CYS A 61 -1.31 8.32 -1.40
N SER A 62 -0.41 7.42 -1.83
CA SER A 62 0.00 7.37 -3.23
C SER A 62 -1.24 7.23 -4.14
N PRO A 63 -1.19 7.73 -5.38
CA PRO A 63 -2.24 7.47 -6.35
C PRO A 63 -2.46 5.95 -6.43
N GLU A 64 -3.72 5.51 -6.47
CA GLU A 64 -4.15 4.09 -6.42
C GLU A 64 -4.08 3.40 -5.04
N TYR A 65 -3.72 4.10 -3.97
CA TYR A 65 -3.80 3.58 -2.60
C TYR A 65 -4.86 4.32 -1.79
N ILE A 66 -5.57 3.58 -0.94
CA ILE A 66 -6.66 4.05 -0.11
C ILE A 66 -6.45 3.68 1.36
N GLY A 67 -7.12 4.39 2.26
CA GLY A 67 -7.05 4.14 3.70
C GLY A 67 -6.44 5.30 4.48
N ASN A 68 -5.89 5.00 5.66
CA ASN A 68 -5.35 6.01 6.56
C ASN A 68 -3.86 6.27 6.25
N PRO A 69 -3.48 7.45 5.76
CA PRO A 69 -2.09 7.74 5.40
C PRO A 69 -1.13 7.85 6.59
N TYR A 70 -1.64 7.95 7.82
CA TYR A 70 -0.81 7.92 9.03
C TYR A 70 -0.50 6.50 9.52
N GLU A 71 -1.43 5.55 9.32
CA GLU A 71 -1.22 4.14 9.70
C GLU A 71 -0.62 3.32 8.55
N GLY A 72 -0.97 3.66 7.31
CA GLY A 72 -0.51 3.00 6.11
C GLY A 72 -1.61 2.89 5.07
N CYS A 73 -1.27 3.21 3.83
CA CYS A 73 -2.19 3.10 2.71
C CYS A 73 -2.16 1.69 2.14
N ARG A 74 -3.35 1.16 1.87
CA ARG A 74 -3.53 -0.16 1.28
C ARG A 74 -3.98 -0.02 -0.18
N PRO A 75 -3.58 -0.93 -1.05
CA PRO A 75 -4.10 -0.96 -2.41
C PRO A 75 -5.62 -1.21 -2.39
N GLU A 76 -6.29 -0.91 -3.51
CA GLU A 76 -7.74 -1.12 -3.70
C GLU A 76 -8.18 -2.54 -3.32
N CYS A 77 -7.33 -3.53 -3.61
CA CYS A 77 -7.52 -4.91 -3.18
C CYS A 77 -6.21 -5.47 -2.61
N THR A 78 -6.29 -6.33 -1.60
CA THR A 78 -5.12 -7.07 -1.10
C THR A 78 -5.21 -8.55 -1.40
N ARG A 79 -6.43 -9.05 -1.59
CA ARG A 79 -6.74 -10.42 -1.93
C ARG A 79 -7.85 -10.44 -2.96
N SER A 80 -7.87 -11.49 -3.78
CA SER A 80 -8.95 -11.71 -4.75
C SER A 80 -10.33 -11.85 -4.08
N SER A 81 -10.39 -12.16 -2.77
CA SER A 81 -11.63 -12.18 -1.98
C SER A 81 -12.19 -10.79 -1.67
N ASP A 82 -11.38 -9.74 -1.77
CA ASP A 82 -11.83 -8.34 -1.63
C ASP A 82 -12.62 -7.89 -2.88
N CYS A 83 -12.39 -8.56 -4.02
CA CYS A 83 -13.04 -8.28 -5.28
C CYS A 83 -14.30 -9.17 -5.46
N PRO A 84 -15.30 -8.73 -6.25
CA PRO A 84 -16.43 -9.55 -6.66
C PRO A 84 -15.98 -10.87 -7.31
N SER A 85 -16.80 -11.93 -7.27
CA SER A 85 -16.41 -13.27 -7.75
C SER A 85 -15.86 -13.36 -9.19
N HIS A 86 -16.18 -12.37 -10.04
CA HIS A 86 -15.74 -12.27 -11.43
C HIS A 86 -14.45 -11.44 -11.61
N LEU A 87 -13.99 -10.79 -10.55
CA LEU A 87 -12.77 -10.00 -10.47
C LEU A 87 -11.77 -10.70 -9.54
N ALA A 88 -10.50 -10.40 -9.72
CA ALA A 88 -9.42 -10.87 -8.87
C ALA A 88 -8.42 -9.74 -8.67
N CYS A 89 -7.67 -9.83 -7.58
CA CYS A 89 -6.73 -8.78 -7.25
C CYS A 89 -5.48 -8.92 -8.11
N ASN A 90 -5.21 -7.89 -8.93
CA ASN A 90 -4.09 -7.86 -9.85
C ASN A 90 -3.01 -6.94 -9.28
N GLN A 91 -1.90 -7.51 -8.83
CA GLN A 91 -0.77 -6.76 -8.27
C GLN A 91 0.21 -6.41 -9.40
N ILE A 92 0.02 -5.22 -9.98
CA ILE A 92 0.79 -4.68 -11.12
C ILE A 92 2.04 -3.94 -10.61
#